data_AF-A0A534IQX9-F1
#
_entry.id   AF-A0A534IQX9-F1
#
_cell.length_a   1.000
_cell.length_b   1.000
_cell.length_c   1.000
_cell.angle_alpha   90.00
_cell.angle_beta   90.00
_cell.angle_gamma   90.00
#
_symmetry.space_group_name_H-M   'P 1'
#
loop_
_entity.id
_entity.type
_entity.pdbx_description
1 polymer ?
#
loop_
_entity_poly.entity_id
_entity_poly.type
_entity_poly.pdbx_seq_one_letter_code
_entity_poly.pdbx_strand_id
1 'polypeptide(L)'
;MSSGPVDRVTPMFWGIFSLGGFIVAFFLPIFIFMNSLAYGLHLVPWEKVQYGGALRWIRGDPASALLGGPFAWLAGWLPKLFLVVVIGGSLFHGLHRIKYVLYDLGLHKSKKVLDPIMYGIAVAGTIAAVFLSFSFP
;
A
#
# COMPACT_ATOMS: atom_id res chain seq x y z
N MET A 1 17.73 34.72 -17.99
CA MET A 1 16.88 33.56 -17.61
C MET A 1 15.96 34.03 -16.50
N SER A 2 14.65 34.17 -16.75
CA SER A 2 13.74 34.54 -15.66
C SER A 2 13.65 33.36 -14.69
N SER A 3 14.05 33.56 -13.45
CA SER A 3 13.86 32.59 -12.37
C SER A 3 12.38 32.60 -11.99
N GLY A 4 11.55 31.94 -12.81
CA GLY A 4 10.16 31.66 -12.45
C GLY A 4 10.09 30.80 -11.18
N PRO A 5 8.92 30.73 -10.52
CA PRO A 5 8.74 29.87 -9.36
C PRO A 5 9.09 28.41 -9.70
N VAL A 6 9.92 27.76 -8.88
CA VAL A 6 10.24 26.33 -9.03
C VAL A 6 9.05 25.49 -8.55
N ASP A 7 8.52 24.64 -9.41
CA ASP A 7 7.49 23.66 -9.03
C ASP A 7 8.11 22.55 -8.17
N ARG A 8 7.79 22.58 -6.88
CA ARG A 8 8.24 21.58 -5.90
C ARG A 8 7.22 20.47 -5.64
N VAL A 9 5.98 20.66 -6.09
CA VAL A 9 4.86 19.77 -5.75
C VAL A 9 4.83 18.59 -6.70
N THR A 10 5.00 18.83 -8.01
CA THR A 10 4.99 17.76 -9.01
C THR A 10 6.09 16.72 -8.76
N PRO A 11 7.36 17.09 -8.50
CA PRO A 11 8.41 16.11 -8.21
C PRO A 11 8.13 15.27 -6.95
N MET A 12 7.48 15.85 -5.93
CA MET A 12 7.10 15.12 -4.72
C MET A 12 6.10 13.99 -5.02
N PHE A 13 5.04 14.29 -5.78
CA PHE A 13 4.07 13.26 -6.18
C PHE A 13 4.66 12.18 -7.07
N TRP A 14 5.63 12.53 -7.92
CA TRP A 14 6.42 11.57 -8.69
C TRP A 14 7.29 10.67 -7.80
N GLY A 15 7.89 11.23 -6.75
CA GLY A 15 8.63 10.46 -5.75
C GLY A 15 7.74 9.42 -5.04
N ILE A 16 6.56 9.83 -4.55
CA ILE A 16 5.61 8.93 -3.89
C ILE A 16 5.11 7.85 -4.86
N PHE A 17 4.77 8.23 -6.10
CA PHE A 17 4.42 7.29 -7.17
C PHE A 17 5.51 6.24 -7.42
N SER A 18 6.77 6.66 -7.42
CA SER A 18 7.92 5.80 -7.70
C SER A 18 8.18 4.83 -6.55
N LEU A 19 8.12 5.32 -5.30
CA LEU A 19 8.22 4.47 -4.11
C LEU A 19 7.09 3.42 -4.09
N GLY A 20 5.85 3.85 -4.33
CA GLY A 20 4.72 2.94 -4.44
C GLY A 20 4.89 1.89 -5.54
N GLY A 21 5.39 2.31 -6.71
CA GLY A 21 5.66 1.40 -7.83
C GLY A 21 6.72 0.36 -7.53
N PHE A 22 7.80 0.77 -6.86
CA PHE A 22 8.83 -0.15 -6.37
C PHE A 22 8.22 -1.21 -5.43
N ILE A 23 7.46 -0.78 -4.40
CA ILE A 23 6.81 -1.69 -3.45
C ILE A 23 5.90 -2.69 -4.18
N VAL A 24 5.01 -2.20 -5.05
CA VAL A 24 4.05 -3.02 -5.79
C VAL A 24 4.76 -4.02 -6.70
N ALA A 25 5.85 -3.64 -7.36
CA ALA A 25 6.56 -4.52 -8.28
C ALA A 25 7.07 -5.81 -7.60
N PHE A 26 7.48 -5.75 -6.34
CA PHE A 26 7.92 -6.93 -5.58
C PHE A 26 6.76 -7.69 -4.95
N PHE A 27 5.78 -6.99 -4.37
CA PHE A 27 4.76 -7.65 -3.56
C PHE A 27 3.52 -8.07 -4.34
N LEU A 28 3.18 -7.41 -5.45
CA LEU A 28 1.99 -7.77 -6.24
C LEU A 28 2.01 -9.24 -6.73
N PRO A 29 3.13 -9.76 -7.29
CA PRO A 29 3.20 -11.17 -7.67
C PRO A 29 2.96 -12.10 -6.48
N ILE A 30 3.51 -11.76 -5.31
CA ILE A 30 3.34 -12.53 -4.07
C ILE A 30 1.87 -12.51 -3.63
N PHE A 31 1.20 -11.37 -3.67
CA PHE A 31 -0.21 -11.27 -3.30
C PHE A 31 -1.13 -12.00 -4.28
N ILE A 32 -0.87 -11.92 -5.58
CA ILE A 32 -1.62 -12.68 -6.58
C ILE A 32 -1.44 -14.17 -6.31
N PHE A 33 -0.20 -14.62 -6.11
CA PHE A 33 0.06 -16.02 -5.81
C PHE A 33 -0.62 -16.45 -4.50
N MET A 34 -0.39 -15.74 -3.39
CA MET A 34 -0.92 -16.13 -2.08
C MET A 34 -2.45 -16.04 -2.03
N ASN A 35 -3.02 -14.88 -2.35
CA ASN A 35 -4.46 -14.62 -2.17
C ASN A 35 -5.32 -15.26 -3.26
N SER A 36 -4.87 -15.24 -4.52
CA SER A 36 -5.68 -15.69 -5.65
C SER A 36 -5.42 -17.15 -6.05
N LEU A 37 -4.24 -17.70 -5.74
CA LEU A 37 -3.88 -19.08 -6.11
C LEU A 37 -3.72 -19.97 -4.88
N ALA A 38 -2.78 -19.69 -3.99
CA ALA A 38 -2.40 -20.58 -2.89
C ALA A 38 -3.53 -20.78 -1.88
N TYR A 39 -4.23 -19.72 -1.50
CA TYR A 39 -5.39 -19.81 -0.60
C TYR A 39 -6.57 -20.51 -1.27
N GLY A 40 -6.90 -20.14 -2.51
CA GLY A 40 -8.03 -20.72 -3.25
C GLY A 40 -7.83 -22.19 -3.62
N LEU A 41 -6.59 -22.62 -3.88
CA LEU A 41 -6.23 -23.99 -4.23
C LEU A 41 -5.76 -24.82 -3.02
N HIS A 42 -5.88 -24.27 -1.80
CA HIS A 42 -5.49 -24.93 -0.55
C HIS A 42 -4.03 -25.42 -0.54
N LEU A 43 -3.11 -24.68 -1.16
CA LEU A 43 -1.67 -25.00 -1.21
C LEU A 43 -0.93 -24.68 0.10
N VAL A 44 -1.62 -24.05 1.05
CA VAL A 44 -1.12 -23.77 2.40
C VAL A 44 -2.08 -24.37 3.43
N PRO A 45 -1.59 -24.75 4.62
CA PRO A 45 -2.45 -25.29 5.67
C PRO A 45 -3.59 -24.31 6.01
N TRP A 46 -4.83 -24.80 5.96
CA TRP A 46 -6.04 -23.97 6.00
C TRP A 46 -6.17 -23.18 7.30
N GLU A 47 -5.70 -23.75 8.42
CA GLU A 47 -5.69 -23.12 9.73
C GLU A 47 -4.87 -21.81 9.77
N LYS A 48 -3.93 -21.61 8.83
CA LYS A 48 -3.14 -20.38 8.71
C LYS A 48 -3.89 -19.25 8.00
N VAL A 49 -4.89 -19.59 7.18
CA VAL A 49 -5.63 -18.65 6.32
C VAL A 49 -6.98 -18.25 6.92
N GLN A 50 -7.53 -19.12 7.78
CA GLN A 50 -8.73 -18.81 8.57
C GLN A 50 -8.52 -17.59 9.48
N TYR A 51 -9.63 -17.04 9.97
CA TYR A 51 -9.64 -15.87 10.86
C TYR A 51 -8.62 -15.98 12.02
N GLY A 52 -8.52 -17.15 12.66
CA GLY A 52 -7.55 -17.38 13.74
C GLY A 52 -6.09 -17.26 13.28
N GLY A 53 -5.74 -17.84 12.13
CA GLY A 53 -4.41 -17.74 11.54
C GLY A 53 -4.08 -16.32 11.09
N ALA A 54 -5.03 -15.63 10.47
CA ALA A 54 -4.89 -14.23 10.09
C ALA A 54 -4.70 -13.32 11.31
N LEU A 55 -5.41 -13.59 12.41
CA LEU A 55 -5.28 -12.86 13.67
C LEU A 55 -3.89 -13.07 14.31
N ARG A 56 -3.36 -14.29 14.26
CA ARG A 56 -1.97 -14.57 14.70
C ARG A 56 -0.94 -13.85 13.84
N TRP A 57 -1.17 -13.81 12.52
CA TRP A 57 -0.29 -13.10 11.60
C TRP A 57 -0.25 -11.60 11.88
N ILE A 58 -1.41 -10.93 12.04
CA ILE A 58 -1.47 -9.48 12.28
C ILE A 58 -0.92 -9.08 13.66
N ARG A 59 -0.93 -10.01 14.63
CA ARG A 59 -0.31 -9.85 15.96
C ARG A 59 1.20 -10.02 15.96
N GLY A 60 1.78 -10.45 14.84
CA GLY A 60 3.23 -10.54 14.68
C GLY A 60 3.85 -11.90 15.00
N ASP A 61 3.08 -12.99 15.04
CA ASP A 61 3.63 -14.34 15.28
C ASP A 61 4.79 -14.71 14.34
N PRO A 62 4.78 -14.39 13.03
CA PRO A 62 5.95 -14.65 12.17
C PRO A 62 7.10 -13.68 12.46
N ALA A 63 6.78 -12.44 12.83
CA ALA A 63 7.76 -11.40 13.10
C ALA A 63 8.50 -11.62 14.42
N SER A 64 7.86 -12.24 15.42
CA SER A 64 8.49 -12.56 16.70
C SER A 64 9.57 -13.62 16.57
N ALA A 65 9.48 -14.50 15.57
CA ALA A 65 10.56 -15.43 15.23
C ALA A 65 11.81 -14.73 14.67
N LEU A 66 11.65 -13.54 14.07
CA LEU A 66 12.74 -12.72 13.51
C LEU A 66 13.26 -11.69 14.53
N LEU A 67 12.36 -11.07 15.28
CA LEU A 67 12.65 -10.02 16.26
C LEU A 67 12.67 -10.61 17.67
N GLY A 68 13.76 -11.26 18.03
CA GLY A 68 14.01 -11.75 19.40
C GLY A 68 14.55 -10.67 20.34
N GLY A 69 14.59 -10.99 21.65
CA GLY A 69 15.25 -10.16 22.66
C GLY A 69 14.57 -8.79 22.88
N PRO A 70 15.32 -7.68 22.93
CA PRO A 70 14.78 -6.37 23.32
C PRO A 70 13.82 -5.76 22.28
N PHE A 71 13.70 -6.35 21.09
CA PHE A 71 12.86 -5.86 19.99
C PHE A 71 11.57 -6.67 19.80
N ALA A 72 11.29 -7.66 20.64
CA ALA A 72 10.10 -8.53 20.50
C ALA A 72 8.77 -7.74 20.49
N TRP A 73 8.73 -6.60 21.17
CA TRP A 73 7.55 -5.72 21.22
C TRP A 73 7.21 -5.09 19.85
N LEU A 74 8.16 -5.01 18.91
CA LEU A 74 7.93 -4.50 17.55
C LEU A 74 7.26 -5.52 16.63
N ALA A 75 7.23 -6.81 17.00
CA ALA A 75 6.73 -7.88 16.14
C ALA A 75 5.29 -7.64 15.69
N GLY A 76 4.41 -7.17 16.58
CA GLY A 76 3.02 -6.88 16.23
C GLY A 76 2.81 -5.63 15.37
N TRP A 77 3.81 -4.76 15.28
CA TRP A 77 3.74 -3.54 14.46
C TRP A 77 4.13 -3.83 13.02
N LEU A 78 5.05 -4.77 12.78
CA LEU A 78 5.56 -5.06 11.44
C LEU A 78 4.46 -5.45 10.42
N PRO A 79 3.55 -6.40 10.69
CA PRO A 79 2.48 -6.74 9.75
C PRO A 79 1.55 -5.55 9.47
N LYS A 80 1.25 -4.76 10.50
CA LYS A 80 0.36 -3.59 10.41
C LYS A 80 0.98 -2.49 9.54
N LEU A 81 2.25 -2.17 9.77
CA LEU A 81 3.00 -1.22 8.94
C LEU A 81 3.19 -1.73 7.51
N PHE A 82 3.46 -3.03 7.34
CA PHE A 82 3.55 -3.67 6.04
C PHE A 82 2.25 -3.48 5.23
N LEU A 83 1.08 -3.74 5.83
CA LEU A 83 -0.21 -3.51 5.17
C LEU A 83 -0.41 -2.04 4.78
N VAL A 84 -0.09 -1.10 5.67
CA VAL A 84 -0.20 0.34 5.38
C VAL A 84 0.68 0.75 4.21
N VAL A 85 1.95 0.31 4.21
CA VAL A 85 2.93 0.65 3.17
C VAL A 85 2.53 0.05 1.83
N VAL A 86 2.12 -1.22 1.80
CA VAL A 86 1.68 -1.89 0.58
C VAL A 86 0.40 -1.27 0.04
N ILE A 87 -0.63 -1.09 0.87
CA ILE A 87 -1.93 -0.59 0.42
C ILE A 87 -1.78 0.88 -0.03
N GLY A 88 -1.19 1.72 0.81
CA GLY A 88 -0.96 3.13 0.49
C GLY A 88 -0.06 3.29 -0.74
N GLY A 89 1.07 2.58 -0.78
CA GLY A 89 1.99 2.58 -1.93
C GLY A 89 1.29 2.16 -3.23
N SER A 90 0.45 1.13 -3.18
CA SER A 90 -0.36 0.68 -4.33
C SER A 90 -1.35 1.75 -4.80
N LEU A 91 -2.07 2.37 -3.87
CA LEU A 91 -3.05 3.41 -4.18
C LEU A 91 -2.38 4.63 -4.81
N PHE A 92 -1.32 5.15 -4.19
CA PHE A 92 -0.59 6.30 -4.73
C PHE A 92 0.04 5.98 -6.09
N HIS A 93 0.57 4.77 -6.27
CA HIS A 93 1.12 4.36 -7.57
C HIS A 93 0.04 4.28 -8.65
N GLY A 94 -1.03 3.51 -8.39
CA GLY A 94 -2.09 3.24 -9.35
C GLY A 94 -2.89 4.50 -9.71
N LEU A 95 -3.31 5.29 -8.70
CA LEU A 95 -4.12 6.50 -8.95
C LEU A 95 -3.31 7.60 -9.63
N HIS A 96 -2.01 7.70 -9.35
CA HIS A 96 -1.11 8.59 -10.10
C HIS A 96 -1.07 8.19 -11.58
N ARG A 97 -0.97 6.90 -11.92
CA ARG A 97 -1.02 6.42 -13.32
C ARG A 97 -2.38 6.64 -13.96
N ILE A 98 -3.47 6.24 -13.30
CA ILE A 98 -4.85 6.38 -13.81
C ILE A 98 -5.13 7.83 -14.17
N LYS A 99 -4.69 8.76 -13.34
CA LYS A 99 -4.82 10.19 -13.62
C LYS A 99 -4.18 10.60 -14.94
N TYR A 100 -2.93 10.20 -15.19
CA TYR A 100 -2.25 10.53 -16.46
C TYR A 100 -2.90 9.83 -17.65
N VAL A 101 -3.36 8.58 -17.49
CA VAL A 101 -4.18 7.90 -18.51
C VAL A 101 -5.43 8.72 -18.84
N LEU A 102 -6.14 9.24 -17.84
CA LEU A 102 -7.31 10.10 -18.07
C LEU A 102 -6.95 11.42 -18.76
N TYR A 103 -5.77 11.98 -18.47
CA TYR A 103 -5.27 13.17 -19.18
C TYR A 103 -5.02 12.88 -20.66
N ASP A 104 -4.40 11.74 -20.95
CA ASP A 104 -4.11 11.26 -22.30
C ASP A 104 -5.40 10.95 -23.08
N LEU A 105 -6.46 10.50 -22.38
CA LEU A 105 -7.81 10.32 -22.93
C LEU A 105 -8.59 11.64 -23.12
N GLY A 106 -7.95 12.79 -22.89
CA GLY A 106 -8.52 14.11 -23.19
C GLY A 106 -9.01 14.91 -21.97
N LEU A 107 -8.94 14.37 -20.76
CA LEU A 107 -9.41 15.06 -19.54
C LEU A 107 -8.37 16.01 -18.91
N HIS A 108 -7.29 16.36 -19.61
CA HIS A 108 -6.24 17.26 -19.11
C HIS A 108 -6.75 18.64 -18.64
N LYS A 109 -7.84 19.15 -19.22
CA LYS A 109 -8.48 20.42 -18.79
C LYS A 109 -9.13 20.31 -17.41
N SER A 110 -9.48 19.10 -16.99
CA SER A 110 -10.11 18.80 -15.71
C SER A 110 -9.11 18.51 -14.60
N LYS A 111 -7.80 18.77 -14.80
CA LYS A 111 -6.75 18.49 -13.82
C LYS A 111 -7.04 19.01 -12.41
N LYS A 112 -7.59 20.23 -12.31
CA LYS A 112 -7.92 20.88 -11.02
C LYS A 112 -8.95 20.10 -10.20
N VAL A 113 -9.74 19.23 -10.84
CA VAL A 113 -10.74 18.37 -10.21
C VAL A 113 -10.21 16.94 -10.08
N LEU A 114 -9.56 16.42 -11.12
CA LEU A 114 -9.04 15.05 -11.13
C LEU A 114 -7.88 14.85 -10.16
N ASP A 115 -6.92 15.79 -10.08
CA ASP A 115 -5.79 15.71 -9.15
C ASP A 115 -6.27 15.52 -7.69
N PRO A 116 -7.14 16.39 -7.12
CA PRO A 116 -7.65 16.20 -5.76
C PRO A 116 -8.46 14.93 -5.55
N ILE A 117 -9.26 14.49 -6.54
CA ILE A 117 -10.03 13.25 -6.41
C ILE A 117 -9.10 12.05 -6.32
N MET A 118 -8.15 11.93 -7.25
CA MET A 118 -7.24 10.78 -7.32
C MET A 118 -6.36 10.69 -6.08
N TYR A 119 -5.74 11.80 -5.67
CA TYR A 119 -4.93 11.81 -4.45
C TYR A 119 -5.77 11.75 -3.17
N GLY A 120 -6.98 12.30 -3.18
CA GLY A 120 -7.93 12.20 -2.08
C GLY A 120 -8.34 10.75 -1.80
N ILE A 121 -8.65 9.98 -2.85
CA ILE A 121 -8.93 8.54 -2.72
C ILE A 121 -7.69 7.80 -2.19
N ALA A 122 -6.49 8.13 -2.69
CA ALA A 122 -5.26 7.50 -2.21
C ALA A 122 -5.03 7.75 -0.70
N VAL A 123 -5.22 8.99 -0.26
CA VAL A 123 -5.12 9.39 1.15
C VAL A 123 -6.19 8.69 1.99
N ALA A 124 -7.46 8.73 1.56
CA ALA A 124 -8.56 8.11 2.29
C ALA A 124 -8.35 6.59 2.45
N GLY A 125 -7.93 5.90 1.39
CA GLY A 125 -7.62 4.47 1.46
C GLY A 125 -6.41 4.17 2.34
N THR A 126 -5.39 5.04 2.35
CA THR A 126 -4.24 4.90 3.25
C THR A 126 -4.66 5.11 4.71
N ILE A 127 -5.50 6.10 5.00
CA ILE A 127 -6.07 6.32 6.35
C ILE A 127 -6.89 5.11 6.78
N ALA A 128 -7.72 4.56 5.89
CA ALA A 128 -8.48 3.35 6.17
C ALA A 128 -7.56 2.15 6.46
N ALA A 129 -6.46 1.99 5.71
CA ALA A 129 -5.47 0.95 5.97
C ALA A 129 -4.82 1.08 7.35
N VAL A 130 -4.47 2.30 7.76
CA VAL A 130 -3.96 2.58 9.12
C VAL A 130 -5.04 2.24 10.15
N PHE A 131 -6.23 2.80 10.01
CA PHE A 131 -7.32 2.59 10.96
C PHE A 131 -7.63 1.11 11.14
N LEU A 132 -7.85 0.38 10.04
CA LEU A 132 -8.19 -1.04 10.10
C LEU A 132 -7.03 -1.86 10.67
N SER A 133 -5.80 -1.69 10.18
CA SER A 133 -4.66 -2.51 10.63
C SER A 133 -4.37 -2.33 12.12
N PHE A 134 -4.64 -1.15 12.69
CA PHE A 134 -4.39 -0.86 14.10
C PHE A 134 -5.63 -1.00 15.00
N SER A 135 -6.83 -1.15 14.43
CA SER A 135 -8.06 -1.42 15.19
C SER A 135 -8.24 -2.89 15.55
N PHE A 136 -7.64 -3.81 14.78
CA PHE A 136 -7.62 -5.22 15.14
C PHE A 136 -6.53 -5.51 16.20
N PRO A 137 -6.84 -6.31 17.23
CA PRO A 137 -5.92 -6.64 18.32
C PRO A 137 -4.70 -7.40 17.80
#